data_AF-A0A947G8D6-F1
#
_entry.id   AF-A0A947G8D6-F1
#
_cell.length_a   1.000
_cell.length_b   1.000
_cell.length_c   1.000
_cell.angle_alpha   90.00
_cell.angle_beta   90.00
_cell.angle_gamma   90.00
#
_symmetry.space_group_name_H-M   'P 1'
#
loop_
_entity.id
_entity.type
_entity.pdbx_description
1 polymer ?
#
loop_
_entity_poly.entity_id
_entity_poly.type
_entity_poly.pdbx_seq_one_letter_code
_entity_poly.pdbx_strand_id
1 'polypeptide(L)' 'VFSFVPPAIPFVMILRVAADEAVPVWQIPASIAWGYACVVGMVWMAARIFRVGVLMQGKPPSPLELIRWLRYA' A
#
# COMPACT_ATOMS: atom_id res chain seq x y z
N VAL A 1 15.35 5.66 6.29
CA VAL A 1 14.11 4.98 6.74
C VAL A 1 12.91 5.33 5.86
N PHE A 2 12.67 6.61 5.55
CA PHE A 2 11.49 7.04 4.76
C PHE A 2 11.42 6.55 3.30
N SER A 3 12.52 6.05 2.72
CA SER A 3 12.55 5.48 1.35
C SER A 3 11.69 4.22 1.15
N PHE A 4 11.19 3.61 2.22
CA PHE A 4 10.39 2.38 2.17
C PHE A 4 9.04 2.51 2.87
N VAL A 5 8.58 3.72 3.16
CA VAL A 5 7.28 3.97 3.81
C VAL A 5 6.27 4.43 2.76
N PRO A 6 5.35 3.56 2.30
CA PRO A 6 4.24 3.98 1.44
C PRO A 6 3.28 4.87 2.26
N PRO A 7 2.70 5.95 1.71
CA PRO A 7 2.80 6.52 0.36
C PRO A 7 3.87 7.62 0.21
N ALA A 8 4.77 7.78 1.19
CA ALA A 8 5.79 8.83 1.19
C ALA A 8 6.94 8.56 0.20
N ILE A 9 7.12 7.31 -0.26
CA ILE A 9 8.17 6.87 -1.19
C ILE A 9 8.35 7.79 -2.40
N PRO A 10 7.32 8.08 -3.25
CA PRO A 10 7.50 8.91 -4.44
C PRO A 10 8.00 10.31 -4.13
N PHE A 11 7.49 10.94 -3.06
CA PHE A 11 7.92 12.29 -2.69
C PHE A 11 9.34 12.29 -2.13
N VAL A 12 9.62 11.40 -1.18
CA VAL A 12 10.92 11.35 -0.49
C VAL A 12 12.03 10.88 -1.44
N MET A 13 11.79 9.88 -2.28
CA MET A 13 12.81 9.39 -3.21
C MET A 13 13.13 10.40 -4.32
N ILE A 14 12.14 11.14 -4.82
CA ILE A 14 12.38 12.23 -5.78
C ILE A 14 13.29 13.30 -5.18
N LEU A 15 12.99 13.74 -3.95
CA LEU A 15 13.80 14.75 -3.27
C LEU A 15 15.23 14.25 -3.01
N ARG A 16 15.41 12.99 -2.61
CA ARG A 16 16.73 12.42 -2.32
C ARG A 16 17.59 12.24 -3.57
N VAL A 17 16.99 11.83 -4.68
CA VAL A 17 17.70 11.72 -5.96
C VAL A 17 18.02 13.11 -6.53
N ALA A 18 17.13 14.08 -6.37
CA ALA A 18 17.35 15.45 -6.85
C ALA A 18 18.35 16.25 -6.00
N ALA A 19 18.47 15.93 -4.71
CA ALA A 19 19.39 16.59 -3.77
C ALA A 19 20.84 16.09 -3.87
N ASP A 20 21.16 15.25 -4.86
CA ASP A 20 22.50 14.67 -5.10
C ASP A 20 23.09 13.94 -3.86
N GLU A 21 22.21 13.45 -2.97
CA GLU A 21 22.63 12.49 -1.95
C GLU A 21 23.14 11.25 -2.66
N ALA A 22 24.28 10.69 -2.22
CA ALA A 22 24.80 9.41 -2.68
C ALA A 22 23.85 8.27 -2.28
N VAL A 23 22.72 8.17 -2.97
CA VAL A 23 21.72 7.11 -2.82
C VAL A 23 22.29 5.88 -3.50
N PRO A 24 22.46 4.77 -2.77
CA PRO A 24 22.90 3.52 -3.38
C PRO A 24 21.97 3.13 -4.54
N VAL A 25 22.54 2.77 -5.69
CA VAL A 25 21.79 2.49 -6.92
C VAL A 25 20.72 1.41 -6.71
N TRP A 26 20.94 0.45 -5.81
CA TRP A 26 19.97 -0.61 -5.47
C TRP A 26 18.74 -0.08 -4.72
N GLN A 27 18.86 1.04 -4.01
CA GLN A 27 17.77 1.58 -3.19
C GLN A 27 16.63 2.12 -4.05
N ILE A 28 16.94 2.64 -5.25
CA ILE A 28 15.97 3.16 -6.21
C ILE A 28 15.03 2.05 -6.72
N PRO A 29 15.51 1.00 -7.41
CA PRO A 29 14.63 -0.08 -7.88
C PRO A 29 13.98 -0.84 -6.73
N ALA A 30 14.65 -1.01 -5.58
CA ALA A 30 14.06 -1.64 -4.41
C ALA A 30 12.87 -0.83 -3.86
N SER A 31 12.97 0.49 -3.77
CA SER A 31 11.87 1.35 -3.32
C SER A 31 10.68 1.33 -4.28
N ILE A 32 10.94 1.27 -5.59
CA ILE A 32 9.92 1.18 -6.64
C ILE A 32 9.20 -0.18 -6.54
N ALA A 33 9.95 -1.28 -6.51
CA ALA A 33 9.40 -2.63 -6.37
C ALA A 33 8.57 -2.77 -5.09
N TRP A 34 9.05 -2.20 -3.97
CA TRP A 34 8.31 -2.16 -2.72
C TRP A 34 7.02 -1.35 -2.83
N GLY A 35 7.06 -0.18 -3.49
CA GLY A 35 5.87 0.63 -3.77
C GLY A 35 4.81 -0.16 -4.55
N TYR A 36 5.21 -0.86 -5.61
CA TYR A 36 4.30 -1.72 -6.38
C TYR A 36 3.76 -2.89 -5.55
N ALA A 37 4.59 -3.54 -4.74
CA ALA A 37 4.15 -4.62 -3.86
C ALA A 37 3.07 -4.14 -2.87
N CYS A 38 3.25 -2.95 -2.28
CA CYS A 38 2.26 -2.35 -1.41
C CYS A 38 0.96 -1.99 -2.15
N VAL A 39 1.04 -1.44 -3.36
CA VAL A 39 -0.15 -1.16 -4.20
C VAL A 39 -0.91 -2.43 -4.50
N VAL A 40 -0.23 -3.48 -4.96
CA VAL A 40 -0.84 -4.79 -5.25
C VAL A 40 -1.48 -5.37 -3.99
N GLY A 41 -0.78 -5.32 -2.85
CA GLY A 41 -1.31 -5.77 -1.57
C GLY A 41 -2.59 -5.03 -1.16
N MET A 42 -2.59 -3.69 -1.26
CA MET A 42 -3.75 -2.86 -0.96
C MET A 42 -4.94 -3.13 -1.89
N VAL A 43 -4.70 -3.25 -3.20
CA VAL A 43 -5.74 -3.57 -4.18
C VAL A 43 -6.31 -4.96 -3.94
N TRP A 44 -5.45 -5.95 -3.65
CA TRP A 44 -5.88 -7.29 -3.30
C TRP A 44 -6.76 -7.29 -2.05
N MET A 45 -6.35 -6.60 -0.98
CA MET A 45 -7.15 -6.43 0.24
C MET A 45 -8.49 -5.75 -0.04
N ALA A 46 -8.49 -4.65 -0.82
CA ALA A 46 -9.70 -3.93 -1.17
C ALA A 46 -10.67 -4.78 -2.01
N ALA A 47 -10.17 -5.55 -2.98
CA ALA A 47 -10.98 -6.45 -3.79
C ALA A 47 -11.64 -7.54 -2.93
N ARG A 48 -10.91 -8.08 -1.95
CA ARG A 48 -11.42 -9.08 -1.00
C ARG A 48 -12.55 -8.52 -0.15
N ILE A 49 -12.38 -7.31 0.37
CA ILE A 49 -13.42 -6.58 1.11
C ILE A 49 -14.63 -6.29 0.21
N PHE A 50 -14.41 -5.85 -1.03
CA PHE A 50 -15.47 -5.52 -1.97
C PHE A 50 -16.38 -6.72 -2.29
N ARG A 51 -15.79 -7.92 -2.47
CA ARG A 51 -16.56 -9.14 -2.71
C ARG A 51 -17.53 -9.50 -1.57
N VAL A 52 -17.15 -9.22 -0.33
CA VAL A 52 -18.03 -9.44 0.84
C VAL A 52 -18.98 -8.26 1.03
N GLY A 53 -18.47 -7.04 0.89
CA GLY A 53 -19.21 -5.80 1.12
C GLY A 53 -20.37 -5.58 0.14
N VAL A 54 -20.25 -6.02 -1.13
CA VAL A 54 -21.34 -5.86 -2.12
C VAL A 54 -22.61 -6.63 -1.72
N LEU A 55 -22.48 -7.70 -0.94
CA LEU A 55 -23.59 -8.51 -0.46
C LEU A 55 -24.21 -7.95 0.83
N MET A 56 -23.56 -6.98 1.48
CA MET A 56 -24.05 -6.37 2.71
C MET A 56 -25.04 -5.26 2.40
N GLN A 57 -26.25 -5.37 2.93
CA GLN A 57 -27.30 -4.36 2.81
C GLN A 57 -27.77 -3.93 4.21
N GLY A 58 -27.95 -2.62 4.42
CA GLY A 58 -28.64 -2.07 5.60
C GLY A 58 -27.78 -1.73 6.83
N LYS A 59 -26.61 -2.35 7.05
CA LYS A 59 -25.71 -1.98 8.15
C LYS A 59 -24.33 -1.58 7.66
N PRO A 60 -23.85 -0.35 7.96
CA PRO A 60 -22.49 0.03 7.64
C PRO A 60 -21.52 -0.83 8.46
N PRO A 61 -20.52 -1.46 7.81
CA PRO A 61 -19.57 -2.31 8.50
C PRO A 61 -18.65 -1.49 9.40
N SER A 62 -18.33 -2.04 10.57
CA SER A 62 -17.32 -1.49 11.47
C SER A 62 -15.90 -1.81 10.98
N PRO A 63 -14.87 -1.02 11.37
CA PRO A 63 -13.49 -1.28 10.98
C PRO A 63 -12.98 -2.69 11.37
N LEU A 64 -13.47 -3.22 12.50
CA LEU A 64 -13.16 -4.58 12.95
C LEU A 64 -13.78 -5.65 12.05
N GLU A 65 -14.97 -5.40 11.49
CA GLU A 65 -15.62 -6.31 10.54
C GLU A 65 -14.90 -6.32 9.19
N LEU A 66 -14.42 -5.17 8.71
CA LEU A 66 -13.60 -5.11 7.49
C LEU A 66 -12.34 -5.98 7.60
N ILE A 67 -11.66 -5.94 8.76
CA ILE A 67 -10.49 -6.80 9.06
C ILE A 67 -10.89 -8.28 9.11
N ARG A 68 -12.08 -8.61 9.59
CA ARG A 68 -12.59 -9.98 9.58
C ARG A 68 -12.86 -10.46 8.15
N TRP A 69 -13.46 -9.63 7.29
CA TRP A 69 -13.75 -10.00 5.90
C TRP A 69 -12.49 -10.32 5.09
N LEU A 70 -11.37 -9.64 5.39
CA LEU A 70 -10.08 -9.99 4.80
C LEU A 70 -9.67 -11.46 5.02
N ARG A 71 -9.97 -12.00 6.21
CA ARG A 71 -9.70 -13.41 6.57
C ARG A 71 -10.73 -14.37 6.03
N TYR A 72 -12.00 -13.97 5.93
CA TYR A 72 -13.10 -14.83 5.48
C TYR A 72 -13.20 -14.97 3.97
N ALA A 73 -12.77 -13.96 3.21
CA ALA A 73 -12.96 -13.91 1.78
C ALA A 73 -12.23 -15.03 1.02
#